data_AF-A0A951PZ71-F1
#
_entry.id   AF-A0A951PZ71-F1
#
_cell.length_a   1.000
_cell.length_b   1.000
_cell.length_c   1.000
_cell.angle_alpha   90.00
_cell.angle_beta   90.00
_cell.angle_gamma   90.00
#
_symmetry.space_group_name_H-M   'P 1'
#
loop_
_entity.id
_entity.type
_entity.pdbx_description
1 polymer ?
#
loop_
_entity_poly.entity_id
_entity_poly.type
_entity_poly.pdbx_seq_one_letter_code
_entity_poly.pdbx_strand_id
1 'polypeptide(L)'
;MSTTITAIQLEELRSGDRLRYHGVDWNIEEYSTYQDPQGYLTDEWLLNSPGGSQYYLLREFDPNNQSISVTWYLAHPLQNARLALPNSQENIVPRLWQDMQSQAEPYPELQLFYKSYYFESQTEGNYETEGDTQSRITWDYWDQEHQMNLAIEAFSHGQLNIYSTKIVKPEEFSHIQKTIEKNHINIIGYASKIFQTLVALILLFLGLTLMIFG
;
A
#
# COMPACT_ATOMS: atom_id res chain seq x y z
N MET A 1 -9.23 -17.64 -22.08
CA MET A 1 -9.69 -16.29 -22.51
C MET A 1 -10.13 -15.40 -21.35
N SER A 2 -10.59 -15.92 -20.21
CA SER A 2 -11.00 -15.11 -19.03
C SER A 2 -9.85 -14.42 -18.29
N THR A 3 -8.66 -15.02 -18.29
CA THR A 3 -7.43 -14.54 -17.64
C THR A 3 -7.04 -13.13 -18.04
N THR A 4 -6.89 -12.89 -19.35
CA THR A 4 -6.44 -11.60 -19.89
C THR A 4 -7.45 -10.50 -19.64
N ILE A 5 -8.75 -10.80 -19.71
CA ILE A 5 -9.81 -9.81 -19.45
C ILE A 5 -9.79 -9.38 -17.98
N THR A 6 -9.68 -10.33 -17.05
CA THR A 6 -9.69 -10.02 -15.61
C THR A 6 -8.44 -9.21 -15.23
N ALA A 7 -7.28 -9.58 -15.76
CA ALA A 7 -6.04 -8.82 -15.54
C ALA A 7 -6.17 -7.36 -16.02
N ILE A 8 -6.69 -7.13 -17.24
CA ILE A 8 -6.93 -5.78 -17.76
C ILE A 8 -7.89 -5.01 -16.85
N GLN A 9 -8.97 -5.66 -16.39
CA GLN A 9 -9.94 -5.00 -15.51
C GLN A 9 -9.34 -4.59 -14.16
N LEU A 10 -8.41 -5.40 -13.61
CA LEU A 10 -7.68 -5.05 -12.39
C LEU A 10 -6.73 -3.87 -12.61
N GLU A 11 -5.98 -3.86 -13.72
CA GLU A 11 -5.05 -2.77 -14.06
C GLU A 11 -5.75 -1.40 -14.19
N GLU A 12 -7.02 -1.41 -14.57
CA GLU A 12 -7.82 -0.20 -14.74
C GLU A 12 -8.53 0.27 -13.45
N LEU A 13 -8.34 -0.41 -12.33
CA LEU A 13 -8.94 -0.03 -11.04
C LEU A 13 -8.36 1.29 -10.52
N ARG A 14 -9.22 2.16 -10.02
CA ARG A 14 -8.86 3.44 -9.39
C ARG A 14 -9.64 3.66 -8.10
N SER A 15 -9.21 4.64 -7.31
CA SER A 15 -9.89 5.02 -6.06
C SER A 15 -11.39 5.18 -6.26
N GLY A 16 -12.17 4.54 -5.39
CA GLY A 16 -13.63 4.46 -5.46
C GLY A 16 -14.17 3.22 -6.17
N ASP A 17 -13.35 2.48 -6.91
CA ASP A 17 -13.75 1.21 -7.53
C ASP A 17 -13.89 0.09 -6.50
N ARG A 18 -14.43 -1.05 -6.93
CA ARG A 18 -14.64 -2.22 -6.08
C ARG A 18 -14.30 -3.51 -6.80
N LEU A 19 -13.91 -4.50 -6.01
CA LEU A 19 -13.73 -5.89 -6.46
C LEU A 19 -14.15 -6.86 -5.36
N ARG A 20 -14.29 -8.13 -5.71
CA ARG A 20 -14.49 -9.23 -4.77
C ARG A 20 -13.33 -10.20 -4.81
N TYR A 21 -12.77 -10.52 -3.65
CA TYR A 21 -11.72 -11.51 -3.45
C TYR A 21 -12.10 -12.44 -2.30
N HIS A 22 -12.09 -13.76 -2.54
CA HIS A 22 -12.53 -14.81 -1.60
C HIS A 22 -13.85 -14.50 -0.86
N GLY A 23 -14.83 -13.93 -1.56
CA GLY A 23 -16.16 -13.65 -1.02
C GLY A 23 -16.28 -12.35 -0.22
N VAL A 24 -15.20 -11.59 -0.07
CA VAL A 24 -15.19 -10.26 0.56
C VAL A 24 -15.18 -9.20 -0.52
N ASP A 25 -16.04 -8.19 -0.39
CA ASP A 25 -16.02 -7.00 -1.23
C ASP A 25 -15.01 -6.00 -0.69
N TRP A 26 -14.13 -5.52 -1.56
CA TRP A 26 -13.07 -4.57 -1.25
C TRP A 26 -13.29 -3.28 -2.03
N ASN A 27 -13.13 -2.14 -1.37
CA ASN A 27 -13.06 -0.84 -2.01
C ASN A 27 -11.61 -0.50 -2.32
N ILE A 28 -11.35 0.09 -3.47
CA ILE A 28 -10.05 0.69 -3.78
C ILE A 28 -10.02 2.07 -3.15
N GLU A 29 -9.12 2.28 -2.20
CA GLU A 29 -8.92 3.58 -1.55
C GLU A 29 -7.89 4.41 -2.30
N GLU A 30 -6.76 3.79 -2.65
CA GLU A 30 -5.63 4.46 -3.27
C GLU A 30 -5.05 3.62 -4.41
N TYR A 31 -4.41 4.30 -5.34
CA TYR A 31 -3.65 3.70 -6.43
C TYR A 31 -2.35 4.49 -6.60
N SER A 32 -1.24 3.80 -6.69
CA SER A 32 0.08 4.38 -6.91
C SER A 32 0.89 3.52 -7.88
N THR A 33 1.92 4.13 -8.47
CA THR A 33 2.84 3.45 -9.39
C THR A 33 4.27 3.83 -9.08
N TYR A 34 5.16 2.87 -9.19
CA TYR A 34 6.60 3.05 -9.09
C TYR A 34 7.27 2.51 -10.36
N GLN A 35 8.29 3.22 -10.83
CA GLN A 35 9.13 2.79 -11.94
C GLN A 35 10.59 3.11 -11.62
N ASP A 36 11.48 2.14 -11.75
CA ASP A 36 12.91 2.36 -11.65
C ASP A 36 13.57 2.63 -13.03
N PRO A 37 14.80 3.19 -13.05
CA PRO A 37 15.54 3.42 -14.29
C PRO A 37 15.89 2.15 -15.09
N GLN A 38 15.86 0.98 -14.45
CA GLN A 38 16.18 -0.33 -15.04
C GLN A 38 14.95 -0.96 -15.72
N GLY A 39 13.77 -0.36 -15.56
CA GLY A 39 12.52 -0.78 -16.20
C GLY A 39 11.65 -1.68 -15.31
N TYR A 40 11.99 -1.85 -14.03
CA TYR A 40 11.11 -2.46 -13.06
C TYR A 40 9.90 -1.55 -12.82
N LEU A 41 8.70 -2.12 -12.77
CA LEU A 41 7.45 -1.40 -12.53
C LEU A 41 6.66 -2.08 -11.42
N THR A 42 6.06 -1.27 -10.55
CA THR A 42 5.09 -1.73 -9.57
C THR A 42 3.85 -0.85 -9.66
N ASP A 43 2.69 -1.46 -9.84
CA ASP A 43 1.39 -0.85 -9.56
C ASP A 43 0.92 -1.34 -8.19
N GLU A 44 0.42 -0.42 -7.36
CA GLU A 44 -0.09 -0.73 -6.02
C GLU A 44 -1.50 -0.17 -5.84
N TRP A 45 -2.41 -1.00 -5.32
CA TRP A 45 -3.77 -0.60 -4.93
C TRP A 45 -3.98 -0.90 -3.45
N LEU A 46 -4.44 0.11 -2.70
CA LEU A 46 -4.91 -0.09 -1.34
C LEU A 46 -6.37 -0.55 -1.35
N LEU A 47 -6.60 -1.77 -0.89
CA LEU A 47 -7.90 -2.41 -0.75
C LEU A 47 -8.36 -2.30 0.70
N ASN A 48 -9.56 -1.76 0.92
CA ASN A 48 -10.18 -1.74 2.24
C ASN A 48 -11.49 -2.51 2.26
N SER A 49 -11.61 -3.41 3.23
CA SER A 49 -12.84 -4.17 3.47
C SER A 49 -13.80 -3.37 4.36
N PRO A 50 -15.12 -3.61 4.28
CA PRO A 50 -16.08 -3.02 5.21
C PRO A 50 -15.81 -3.32 6.70
N GLY A 51 -15.05 -4.38 6.99
CA GLY A 51 -14.63 -4.75 8.34
C GLY A 51 -13.37 -4.01 8.84
N GLY A 52 -12.76 -3.15 8.01
CA GLY A 52 -11.58 -2.36 8.37
C GLY A 52 -10.24 -3.06 8.13
N SER A 53 -10.22 -4.26 7.54
CA SER A 53 -8.97 -4.87 7.07
C SER A 53 -8.48 -4.18 5.81
N GLN A 54 -7.17 -3.93 5.74
CA GLN A 54 -6.49 -3.28 4.62
C GLN A 54 -5.46 -4.20 3.98
N TYR A 55 -5.50 -4.30 2.66
CA TYR A 55 -4.64 -5.17 1.85
C TYR A 55 -4.03 -4.32 0.74
N TYR A 56 -2.81 -4.61 0.33
CA TYR A 56 -2.21 -4.03 -0.87
C TYR A 56 -2.23 -5.08 -1.98
N LEU A 57 -2.91 -4.77 -3.08
CA LEU A 57 -2.77 -5.54 -4.32
C LEU A 57 -1.60 -4.93 -5.07
N LEU A 58 -0.63 -5.76 -5.45
CA LEU A 58 0.57 -5.35 -6.15
C LEU A 58 0.64 -6.06 -7.49
N ARG A 59 1.10 -5.35 -8.51
CA ARG A 59 1.45 -5.91 -9.81
C ARG A 59 2.87 -5.48 -10.13
N GLU A 60 3.77 -6.43 -10.20
CA GLU A 60 5.18 -6.19 -10.48
C GLU A 60 5.53 -6.67 -11.89
N PHE A 61 6.28 -5.86 -12.62
CA PHE A 61 6.92 -6.22 -13.86
C PHE A 61 8.43 -6.10 -13.67
N ASP A 62 9.14 -7.23 -13.78
CA ASP A 62 10.60 -7.28 -13.75
C ASP A 62 11.13 -7.66 -15.14
N PRO A 63 11.83 -6.76 -15.86
CA PRO A 63 12.37 -7.05 -17.18
C PRO A 63 13.48 -8.12 -17.16
N ASN A 64 14.09 -8.39 -16.00
CA ASN A 64 15.16 -9.38 -15.87
C ASN A 64 14.62 -10.78 -15.56
N ASN A 65 13.36 -10.91 -15.15
CA ASN A 65 12.73 -12.20 -14.89
C ASN A 65 12.25 -12.85 -16.20
N GLN A 66 13.08 -13.74 -16.74
CA GLN A 66 12.86 -14.38 -18.05
C GLN A 66 11.63 -15.31 -18.10
N SER A 67 11.07 -15.68 -16.95
CA SER A 67 10.03 -16.72 -16.83
C SER A 67 8.62 -16.13 -16.78
N ILE A 68 8.48 -14.98 -16.11
CA ILE A 68 7.21 -14.33 -15.80
C ILE A 68 7.45 -12.83 -15.88
N SER A 69 6.86 -12.18 -16.88
CA SER A 69 7.00 -10.74 -17.04
C SER A 69 6.14 -9.96 -16.06
N VAL A 70 5.06 -10.54 -15.52
CA VAL A 70 4.16 -9.87 -14.57
C VAL A 70 3.73 -10.82 -13.47
N THR A 71 3.95 -10.44 -12.22
CA THR A 71 3.49 -11.17 -11.04
C THR A 71 2.53 -10.31 -10.24
N TRP A 72 1.45 -10.93 -9.74
CA TRP A 72 0.50 -10.26 -8.86
C TRP A 72 0.68 -10.76 -7.44
N TYR A 73 0.68 -9.84 -6.49
CA TYR A 73 0.76 -10.14 -5.07
C TYR A 73 -0.37 -9.49 -4.30
N LEU A 74 -0.70 -10.09 -3.18
CA LEU A 74 -1.61 -9.52 -2.21
C LEU A 74 -0.91 -9.50 -0.85
N ALA A 75 -0.53 -8.30 -0.42
CA ALA A 75 0.17 -8.05 0.83
C ALA A 75 -0.83 -7.63 1.92
N HIS A 76 -0.73 -8.29 3.07
CA HIS A 76 -1.55 -8.02 4.25
C HIS A 76 -0.64 -7.55 5.40
N PRO A 77 -0.81 -6.31 5.89
CA PRO A 77 -0.12 -5.84 7.08
C PRO A 77 -0.55 -6.64 8.32
N LEU A 78 0.41 -7.22 9.03
CA LEU A 78 0.15 -8.03 10.21
C LEU A 78 0.20 -7.18 11.48
N GLN A 79 -0.99 -6.87 12.00
CA GLN A 79 -1.13 -6.21 13.29
C GLN A 79 -0.81 -7.18 14.43
N ASN A 80 0.03 -6.76 15.38
CA ASN A 80 0.44 -7.55 16.55
C ASN A 80 1.03 -8.93 16.20
N ALA A 81 1.83 -9.00 15.13
CA ALA A 81 2.49 -10.23 14.73
C ALA A 81 3.36 -10.81 15.86
N ARG A 82 3.43 -12.14 15.93
CA ARG A 82 4.37 -12.87 16.78
C ARG A 82 5.27 -13.71 15.90
N LEU A 83 6.54 -13.35 15.89
CA LEU A 83 7.58 -14.07 15.16
C LEU A 83 8.44 -14.83 16.17
N ALA A 84 8.71 -16.10 15.88
CA ALA A 84 9.52 -16.95 16.75
C ALA A 84 10.65 -17.61 15.97
N LEU A 85 11.71 -17.98 16.67
CA LEU A 85 12.77 -18.83 16.12
C LEU A 85 12.33 -20.30 16.15
N PRO A 86 12.90 -21.16 15.30
CA PRO A 86 12.68 -22.60 15.37
C PRO A 86 12.97 -23.12 16.79
N ASN A 87 12.03 -23.91 17.32
CA ASN A 87 12.10 -24.48 18.68
C ASN A 87 12.05 -23.46 19.83
N SER A 88 11.73 -22.20 19.55
CA SER A 88 11.46 -21.17 20.56
C SER A 88 9.99 -20.76 20.52
N GLN A 89 9.46 -20.39 21.68
CA GLN A 89 8.16 -19.70 21.76
C GLN A 89 8.33 -18.20 21.96
N GLU A 90 9.56 -17.71 22.13
CA GLU A 90 9.81 -16.29 22.37
C GLU A 90 9.38 -15.45 21.17
N ASN A 91 8.65 -14.35 21.43
CA ASN A 91 8.35 -13.36 20.41
C ASN A 91 9.58 -12.46 20.19
N ILE A 92 10.15 -12.50 18.99
CA ILE A 92 11.36 -11.72 18.68
C ILE A 92 11.05 -10.32 18.17
N VAL A 93 9.79 -10.01 17.84
CA VAL A 93 9.38 -8.69 17.32
C VAL A 93 9.92 -7.50 18.13
N PRO A 94 9.93 -7.51 19.48
CA PRO A 94 10.44 -6.40 20.28
C PRO A 94 11.93 -6.08 20.06
N ARG A 95 12.74 -7.03 19.58
CA ARG A 95 14.18 -6.83 19.31
C ARG A 95 14.51 -6.68 17.82
N LEU A 96 13.63 -7.11 16.91
CA LEU A 96 13.88 -7.12 15.46
C LEU A 96 14.35 -5.76 14.93
N TRP A 97 13.73 -4.68 15.38
CA TRP A 97 14.10 -3.35 14.93
C TRP A 97 15.57 -3.05 15.24
N GLN A 98 16.00 -3.34 16.47
CA GLN A 98 17.37 -3.11 16.89
C GLN A 98 18.34 -4.01 16.13
N ASP A 99 17.99 -5.28 15.96
CA ASP A 99 18.80 -6.25 15.22
C ASP A 99 19.06 -5.77 13.78
N MET A 100 18.00 -5.37 13.06
CA MET A 100 18.07 -4.82 11.70
C MET A 100 18.93 -3.55 11.63
N GLN A 101 18.70 -2.59 12.54
CA GLN A 101 19.45 -1.33 12.57
C GLN A 101 20.93 -1.51 12.92
N SER A 102 21.26 -2.54 13.70
CA SER A 102 22.64 -2.88 14.05
C SER A 102 23.40 -3.63 12.95
N GLN A 103 22.76 -3.86 11.79
CA GLN A 103 23.26 -4.70 10.71
C GLN A 103 23.65 -6.10 11.20
N ALA A 104 22.85 -6.65 12.13
CA ALA A 104 22.98 -8.04 12.52
C ALA A 104 22.73 -8.95 11.33
N GLU A 105 23.31 -10.15 11.36
CA GLU A 105 22.97 -11.19 10.39
C GLU A 105 21.48 -11.54 10.51
N PRO A 106 20.71 -11.51 9.41
CA PRO A 106 19.31 -11.90 9.43
C PRO A 106 19.12 -13.31 9.98
N TYR A 107 18.04 -13.53 10.74
CA TYR A 107 17.73 -14.85 11.25
C TYR A 107 17.51 -15.81 10.07
N PRO A 108 18.12 -17.00 10.02
CA PRO A 108 17.97 -17.87 8.85
C PRO A 108 16.53 -18.38 8.62
N GLU A 109 15.77 -18.54 9.70
CA GLU A 109 14.41 -19.05 9.69
C GLU A 109 13.57 -18.36 10.76
N LEU A 110 12.34 -18.01 10.40
CA LEU A 110 11.31 -17.47 11.28
C LEU A 110 10.03 -18.30 11.21
N GLN A 111 9.31 -18.36 12.33
CA GLN A 111 8.01 -19.00 12.43
C GLN A 111 6.89 -17.98 12.68
N LEU A 112 5.84 -18.06 11.86
CA LEU A 112 4.60 -17.30 11.99
C LEU A 112 3.42 -18.24 11.75
N PHE A 113 2.44 -18.26 12.67
CA PHE A 113 1.25 -19.12 12.59
C PHE A 113 1.56 -20.61 12.26
N TYR A 114 2.61 -21.16 12.89
CA TYR A 114 3.10 -22.54 12.68
C TYR A 114 3.66 -22.82 11.27
N LYS A 115 3.93 -21.79 10.47
CA LYS A 115 4.59 -21.89 9.18
C LYS A 115 6.01 -21.34 9.28
N SER A 116 6.95 -22.03 8.62
CA SER A 116 8.35 -21.60 8.52
C SER A 116 8.56 -20.73 7.29
N TYR A 117 9.35 -19.68 7.47
CA TYR A 117 9.81 -18.74 6.46
C TYR A 117 11.32 -18.63 6.54
N TYR A 118 12.00 -18.69 5.40
CA TYR A 118 13.46 -18.74 5.30
C TYR A 118 13.96 -17.43 4.70
N PHE A 119 15.01 -16.89 5.29
CA PHE A 119 15.60 -15.65 4.81
C PHE A 119 16.08 -15.81 3.37
N GLU A 120 15.73 -14.84 2.52
CA GLU A 120 16.12 -14.82 1.12
C GLU A 120 16.98 -13.60 0.80
N SER A 121 16.54 -12.41 1.21
CA SER A 121 17.24 -11.18 0.86
C SER A 121 17.04 -10.06 1.87
N GLN A 122 17.98 -9.11 1.82
CA GLN A 122 17.92 -7.85 2.52
C GLN A 122 18.09 -6.73 1.52
N THR A 123 17.25 -5.70 1.64
CA THR A 123 17.39 -4.46 0.88
C THR A 123 17.43 -3.27 1.83
N GLU A 124 18.14 -2.22 1.41
CA GLU A 124 18.23 -0.96 2.14
C GLU A 124 18.02 0.19 1.16
N GLY A 125 17.25 1.18 1.57
CA GLY A 125 16.97 2.33 0.73
C GLY A 125 16.23 3.43 1.46
N ASN A 126 15.93 4.49 0.72
CA ASN A 126 15.09 5.57 1.21
C ASN A 126 13.67 5.40 0.66
N TYR A 127 12.70 5.50 1.55
CA TYR A 127 11.28 5.50 1.23
C TYR A 127 10.77 6.93 1.30
N GLU A 128 10.11 7.41 0.24
CA GLU A 128 9.54 8.75 0.18
C GLU A 128 8.02 8.68 0.39
N THR A 129 7.51 9.46 1.33
CA THR A 129 6.05 9.59 1.59
C THR A 129 5.72 11.04 1.84
N GLU A 130 4.80 11.61 1.05
CA GLU A 130 4.24 12.96 1.25
C GLU A 130 5.26 14.07 1.60
N GLY A 131 6.49 13.98 1.06
CA GLY A 131 7.55 14.97 1.29
C GLY A 131 8.49 14.67 2.47
N ASP A 132 8.36 13.51 3.12
CA ASP A 132 9.35 12.96 4.04
C ASP A 132 10.12 11.81 3.39
N THR A 133 11.40 11.70 3.72
CA THR A 133 12.29 10.64 3.23
C THR A 133 12.83 9.88 4.42
N GLN A 134 12.50 8.59 4.51
CA GLN A 134 12.87 7.74 5.63
C GLN A 134 13.74 6.59 5.17
N SER A 135 14.82 6.31 5.92
CA SER A 135 15.59 5.09 5.70
C SER A 135 14.76 3.86 6.07
N ARG A 136 14.82 2.85 5.21
CA ARG A 136 14.11 1.58 5.34
C ARG A 136 15.08 0.43 5.10
N ILE A 137 15.09 -0.52 6.01
CA ILE A 137 15.73 -1.83 5.85
C ILE A 137 14.61 -2.85 5.71
N THR A 138 14.64 -3.69 4.68
CA THR A 138 13.69 -4.77 4.49
C THR A 138 14.42 -6.10 4.57
N TRP A 139 13.88 -7.03 5.36
CA TRP A 139 14.25 -8.44 5.32
C TRP A 139 13.10 -9.26 4.76
N ASP A 140 13.39 -9.99 3.68
CA ASP A 140 12.43 -10.82 2.97
C ASP A 140 12.65 -12.29 3.28
N TYR A 141 11.56 -12.95 3.69
CA TYR A 141 11.56 -14.37 3.98
C TYR A 141 10.49 -15.08 3.17
N TRP A 142 10.83 -16.21 2.56
CA TRP A 142 9.89 -17.02 1.78
C TRP A 142 9.60 -18.35 2.45
N ASP A 143 8.39 -18.84 2.26
CA ASP A 143 8.13 -20.24 2.51
C ASP A 143 8.86 -21.15 1.51
N GLN A 144 9.00 -22.42 1.84
CA GLN A 144 9.74 -23.38 1.02
C GLN A 144 9.21 -23.48 -0.42
N GLU A 145 7.90 -23.28 -0.60
CA GLU A 145 7.22 -23.37 -1.89
C GLU A 145 7.26 -22.05 -2.69
N HIS A 146 7.84 -20.98 -2.12
CA HIS A 146 7.88 -19.63 -2.69
C HIS A 146 6.49 -19.13 -3.12
N GLN A 147 5.48 -19.37 -2.29
CA GLN A 147 4.10 -18.91 -2.48
C GLN A 147 3.73 -17.77 -1.52
N MET A 148 4.42 -17.71 -0.37
CA MET A 148 4.19 -16.72 0.68
C MET A 148 5.50 -16.07 1.08
N ASN A 149 5.53 -14.75 1.01
CA ASN A 149 6.59 -13.92 1.55
C ASN A 149 6.16 -13.32 2.91
N LEU A 150 7.10 -13.22 3.82
CA LEU A 150 7.05 -12.49 5.06
C LEU A 150 8.09 -11.38 4.96
N ALA A 151 7.64 -10.17 4.65
CA ALA A 151 8.48 -8.99 4.60
C ALA A 151 8.46 -8.27 5.94
N ILE A 152 9.64 -7.91 6.44
CA ILE A 152 9.83 -7.15 7.67
C ILE A 152 10.54 -5.86 7.30
N GLU A 153 9.88 -4.72 7.47
CA GLU A 153 10.43 -3.41 7.16
C GLU A 153 10.72 -2.66 8.47
N ALA A 154 11.98 -2.29 8.69
CA ALA A 154 12.39 -1.40 9.76
C ALA A 154 12.61 0.01 9.23
N PHE A 155 11.81 0.94 9.72
CA PHE A 155 11.93 2.38 9.45
C PHE A 155 12.68 3.07 10.58
N SER A 156 12.92 4.38 10.44
CA SER A 156 13.45 5.20 11.53
C SER A 156 12.57 5.16 12.80
N HIS A 157 13.14 5.53 13.96
CA HIS A 157 12.40 5.74 15.22
C HIS A 157 11.66 4.52 15.81
N GLY A 158 12.12 3.30 15.57
CA GLY A 158 11.53 2.11 16.19
C GLY A 158 10.32 1.53 15.46
N GLN A 159 9.94 2.08 14.30
CA GLN A 159 8.82 1.58 13.54
C GLN A 159 9.18 0.29 12.79
N LEU A 160 8.36 -0.73 12.99
CA LEU A 160 8.39 -2.00 12.26
C LEU A 160 7.05 -2.22 11.57
N ASN A 161 7.09 -2.47 10.27
CA ASN A 161 5.94 -2.95 9.52
C ASN A 161 6.23 -4.40 9.11
N ILE A 162 5.26 -5.29 9.33
CA ILE A 162 5.41 -6.72 8.98
C ILE A 162 4.25 -7.06 8.05
N TYR A 163 4.57 -7.64 6.90
CA TYR A 163 3.58 -8.00 5.89
C TYR A 163 3.64 -9.49 5.60
N SER A 164 2.47 -10.09 5.39
CA SER A 164 2.37 -11.39 4.74
C SER A 164 1.86 -11.18 3.32
N THR A 165 2.68 -11.57 2.36
CA THR A 165 2.43 -11.37 0.94
C THR A 165 2.23 -12.71 0.26
N LYS A 166 1.14 -12.85 -0.49
CA LYS A 166 0.81 -14.06 -1.26
C LYS A 166 0.90 -13.77 -2.75
N ILE A 167 1.44 -14.69 -3.54
CA ILE A 167 1.26 -14.66 -5.00
C ILE A 167 -0.20 -14.99 -5.33
N VAL A 168 -0.87 -14.09 -6.04
CA VAL A 168 -2.27 -14.24 -6.46
C VAL A 168 -2.38 -14.25 -7.97
N LYS A 169 -3.47 -14.83 -8.48
CA LYS A 169 -3.80 -14.80 -9.90
C LYS A 169 -4.97 -13.85 -10.14
N PRO A 170 -4.99 -13.09 -11.25
CA PRO A 170 -6.11 -12.22 -11.58
C PRO A 170 -7.49 -12.88 -11.52
N GLU A 171 -7.61 -14.18 -11.83
CA GLU A 171 -8.87 -14.91 -11.80
C GLU A 171 -9.42 -15.21 -10.40
N GLU A 172 -8.62 -15.02 -9.35
CA GLU A 172 -9.10 -15.07 -7.96
C GLU A 172 -10.01 -13.88 -7.63
N PHE A 173 -9.96 -12.82 -8.45
CA PHE A 173 -10.78 -11.62 -8.32
C PHE A 173 -12.02 -11.70 -9.20
N SER A 174 -13.12 -11.15 -8.71
CA SER A 174 -14.41 -11.16 -9.41
C SER A 174 -15.21 -9.91 -9.11
N HIS A 175 -16.35 -9.73 -9.78
CA HIS A 175 -17.28 -8.61 -9.52
C HIS A 175 -16.58 -7.24 -9.52
N ILE A 176 -15.64 -7.05 -10.46
CA ILE A 176 -14.92 -5.79 -10.63
C ILE A 176 -15.93 -4.73 -11.10
N GLN A 177 -16.14 -3.72 -10.27
CA GLN A 177 -17.07 -2.63 -10.51
C GLN A 177 -16.30 -1.32 -10.52
N LYS A 178 -16.25 -0.69 -11.69
CA LYS A 178 -15.78 0.68 -11.80
C LYS A 178 -16.85 1.62 -11.29
N THR A 179 -16.48 2.51 -10.40
CA THR A 179 -17.33 3.65 -10.08
C THR A 179 -17.37 4.52 -11.32
N ILE A 180 -18.55 4.62 -11.94
CA ILE A 180 -18.81 5.64 -12.94
C ILE A 180 -18.59 6.96 -12.21
N GLU A 181 -17.58 7.72 -12.59
CA GLU A 181 -17.42 9.11 -12.18
C GLU A 181 -18.73 9.82 -12.50
N LYS A 182 -19.64 9.87 -11.53
CA LYS A 182 -20.57 11.00 -11.46
C LYS A 182 -19.62 12.16 -11.24
N ASN A 183 -19.36 12.90 -12.30
CA ASN A 183 -18.85 14.27 -12.25
C ASN A 183 -19.58 14.95 -11.10
N HIS A 184 -18.96 14.93 -9.91
CA HIS A 184 -19.35 15.74 -8.79
C HIS A 184 -18.90 17.12 -9.22
N ILE A 185 -19.73 17.76 -10.06
CA ILE A 185 -19.70 19.19 -10.28
C ILE A 185 -19.54 19.77 -8.88
N ASN A 186 -18.44 20.48 -8.69
CA ASN A 186 -17.95 20.95 -7.41
C ASN A 186 -18.86 22.10 -6.92
N ILE A 187 -20.15 21.82 -6.69
CA ILE A 187 -21.19 22.80 -6.34
C ILE A 187 -20.84 23.44 -4.98
N ILE A 188 -20.20 22.68 -4.09
CA ILE A 188 -19.74 23.18 -2.78
C ILE A 188 -18.52 24.11 -2.95
N GLY A 189 -17.58 23.78 -3.83
CA GLY A 189 -16.43 24.63 -4.16
C GLY A 189 -16.85 25.96 -4.81
N TYR A 190 -17.80 25.92 -5.75
CA TYR A 190 -18.37 27.12 -6.39
C TYR A 190 -19.16 27.98 -5.41
N ALA A 191 -19.98 27.38 -4.53
CA ALA A 191 -20.72 28.11 -3.52
C ALA A 191 -19.80 28.82 -2.51
N SER A 192 -18.69 28.19 -2.11
CA SER A 192 -17.72 28.80 -1.18
C SER A 192 -17.00 30.02 -1.77
N LYS A 193 -16.63 29.97 -3.07
CA LYS A 193 -15.97 31.10 -3.76
C LYS A 193 -16.91 32.28 -3.96
N ILE A 194 -18.17 32.02 -4.31
CA ILE A 194 -19.19 33.08 -4.43
C ILE A 194 -19.42 33.76 -3.07
N PHE A 195 -19.52 32.98 -1.99
CA PHE A 195 -19.69 33.51 -0.64
C PHE A 195 -18.49 34.37 -0.19
N GLN A 196 -17.25 33.89 -0.41
CA GLN A 196 -16.04 34.65 -0.10
C GLN A 196 -15.96 35.97 -0.89
N THR A 197 -16.39 35.95 -2.15
CA THR A 197 -16.38 37.15 -3.02
C THR A 197 -17.41 38.19 -2.53
N LEU A 198 -18.60 37.74 -2.10
CA LEU A 198 -19.62 38.59 -1.50
C LEU A 198 -19.16 39.24 -0.20
N VAL A 199 -18.53 38.47 0.70
CA VAL A 199 -18.00 38.99 1.96
C VAL A 199 -16.89 40.01 1.71
N ALA A 200 -15.98 39.76 0.77
CA ALA A 200 -14.92 40.70 0.41
C ALA A 200 -15.49 42.02 -0.15
N LEU A 201 -16.52 41.97 -1.00
CA LEU A 201 -17.19 43.16 -1.53
C LEU A 201 -17.87 43.99 -0.44
N ILE A 202 -18.53 43.33 0.51
CA ILE A 202 -19.19 44.00 1.65
C ILE A 202 -18.15 44.71 2.52
N LEU A 203 -17.04 44.04 2.85
CA LEU A 203 -15.97 44.63 3.67
C LEU A 203 -15.29 45.80 2.95
N LEU A 204 -15.09 45.70 1.65
CA LEU A 204 -14.49 46.77 0.84
C LEU A 204 -15.42 47.99 0.77
N PHE A 205 -16.73 47.77 0.62
CA PHE A 205 -17.72 48.84 0.65
C PHE A 205 -17.82 49.53 2.02
N LEU A 206 -17.78 48.75 3.12
CA LEU A 206 -17.71 49.26 4.49
C LEU A 206 -16.43 50.09 4.71
N GLY A 207 -15.29 49.62 4.22
CA GLY A 207 -14.03 50.38 4.30
C GLY A 207 -14.07 51.71 3.55
N LEU A 208 -14.66 51.73 2.35
CA LEU A 208 -14.83 52.96 1.56
C LEU A 208 -15.80 53.94 2.22
N THR A 209 -16.91 53.46 2.79
CA THR A 209 -17.87 54.34 3.49
C THR A 209 -17.27 54.94 4.76
N LEU A 210 -16.50 54.17 5.53
CA LEU A 210 -15.76 54.70 6.68
C LEU A 210 -14.70 55.73 6.29
N MET A 211 -14.03 55.60 5.13
CA MET A 211 -13.08 56.61 4.66
C MET A 211 -13.74 57.91 4.16
N ILE A 212 -14.96 57.84 3.64
CA ILE A 212 -15.65 59.01 3.07
C ILE A 212 -16.41 59.80 4.15
N PHE A 213 -16.95 59.11 5.16
CA PHE A 213 -17.84 59.70 6.17
C PHE A 213 -17.30 59.64 7.61
N GLY A 214 -16.09 59.10 7.82
CA GLY A 214 -15.39 59.05 9.10
C GLY A 214 -14.37 60.16 9.29
#